data_AF-A0A250YCM9-F1
#
_entry.id   AF-A0A250YCM9-F1
#
_cell.length_a   1.000
_cell.length_b   1.000
_cell.length_c   1.000
_cell.angle_alpha   90.00
_cell.angle_beta   90.00
_cell.angle_gamma   90.00
#
_symmetry.space_group_name_H-M   'P 1'
#
loop_
_entity.id
_entity.type
_entity.pdbx_description
1 polymer ?
#
loop_
_entity_poly.entity_id
_entity_poly.type
_entity_poly.pdbx_seq_one_letter_code
_entity_poly.pdbx_strand_id
1 'polypeptide(L)'
;MGKVRGLRARVHRAAVRPRGEAAPGPVPPAKEPALAQASGAVGGRDWAFVHTDIFAKTQIDPSALVQRLELDQRSVSSLRRGAEVKTILPKKEKLRLRREQWLQKIEAIKLAEKKLREERKRRATVVVGDLQPLRDALPELQELEAGSQRQARSRVTSKPRPAELSRMSTAQRQQLLEEEQTRFRELLASPTYRASPLLAIGKQLARQLQLEGSSQL
;
A
#
# COMPACT_ATOMS: atom_id res chain seq x y z
N MET A 1 2.53 -23.49 -41.69
CA MET A 1 3.27 -23.64 -40.42
C MET A 1 2.57 -22.84 -39.32
N GLY A 2 1.60 -23.45 -38.63
CA GLY A 2 0.72 -22.77 -37.66
C GLY A 2 1.38 -22.57 -36.29
N LYS A 3 1.19 -21.39 -35.69
CA LYS A 3 1.70 -21.08 -34.35
C LYS A 3 0.85 -21.80 -33.30
N VAL A 4 1.47 -22.73 -32.58
CA VAL A 4 0.86 -23.44 -31.45
C VAL A 4 0.58 -22.41 -30.34
N ARG A 5 -0.70 -22.14 -30.06
CA ARG A 5 -1.10 -21.29 -28.93
C ARG A 5 -0.89 -22.09 -27.64
N GLY A 6 0.10 -21.68 -26.84
CA GLY A 6 0.32 -22.26 -25.52
C GLY A 6 -0.91 -22.06 -24.63
N LEU A 7 -1.41 -23.16 -24.07
CA LEU A 7 -2.52 -23.16 -23.12
C LEU A 7 -2.06 -22.46 -21.84
N ARG A 8 -2.60 -21.27 -21.57
CA ARG A 8 -2.35 -20.56 -20.31
C ARG A 8 -3.09 -21.27 -19.18
N ALA A 9 -2.34 -21.78 -18.20
CA ALA A 9 -2.91 -22.34 -16.99
C ALA A 9 -3.62 -21.25 -16.17
N ARG A 10 -4.83 -21.54 -15.68
CA ARG A 10 -5.59 -20.64 -14.80
C ARG A 10 -4.96 -20.68 -13.40
N VAL A 11 -4.59 -19.52 -12.87
CA VAL A 11 -3.87 -19.37 -11.58
C VAL A 11 -4.84 -19.40 -10.38
N HIS A 12 -6.15 -19.37 -10.62
CA HIS A 12 -7.15 -19.39 -9.55
C HIS A 12 -7.87 -20.73 -9.51
N ARG A 13 -7.92 -21.32 -8.32
CA ARG A 13 -8.70 -22.52 -8.03
C ARG A 13 -10.17 -22.12 -7.90
N ALA A 14 -11.05 -22.77 -8.66
CA ALA A 14 -12.49 -22.53 -8.56
C ALA A 14 -13.00 -22.95 -7.18
N ALA A 15 -13.96 -22.21 -6.63
CA ALA A 15 -14.56 -22.52 -5.34
C ALA A 15 -15.27 -23.88 -5.38
N VAL A 16 -14.98 -24.74 -4.40
CA VAL A 16 -15.64 -26.02 -4.20
C VAL A 16 -17.04 -25.76 -3.66
N ARG A 17 -18.07 -26.11 -4.44
CA ARG A 17 -19.45 -26.17 -3.93
C ARG A 17 -19.66 -27.52 -3.23
N PRO A 18 -20.20 -27.56 -2.00
CA PRO A 18 -20.58 -28.82 -1.38
C PRO A 18 -21.73 -29.46 -2.17
N ARG A 19 -21.61 -30.78 -2.39
CA ARG A 19 -22.49 -31.59 -3.21
C ARG A 19 -23.77 -31.91 -2.44
N GLY A 20 -24.90 -31.40 -2.92
CA GLY A 20 -26.25 -31.88 -2.62
C GLY A 20 -26.99 -32.13 -3.94
N GLU A 21 -27.14 -33.40 -4.27
CA GLU A 21 -28.07 -34.11 -5.17
C GLU A 21 -28.49 -33.59 -6.57
N ALA A 22 -28.18 -34.46 -7.56
CA ALA A 22 -28.90 -34.88 -8.77
C ALA A 22 -29.22 -33.89 -9.93
N ALA A 23 -28.77 -34.26 -11.14
CA ALA A 23 -29.04 -33.71 -12.49
C ALA A 23 -30.18 -34.53 -13.19
N PRO A 24 -30.72 -34.24 -14.42
CA PRO A 24 -30.02 -33.80 -15.64
C PRO A 24 -30.77 -32.85 -16.64
N GLY A 25 -30.05 -32.34 -17.66
CA GLY A 25 -30.61 -32.02 -19.00
C GLY A 25 -30.58 -30.55 -19.49
N PRO A 26 -30.49 -30.27 -20.81
CA PRO A 26 -29.79 -29.10 -21.38
C PRO A 26 -30.62 -28.04 -22.15
N VAL A 27 -29.93 -26.94 -22.52
CA VAL A 27 -30.16 -25.83 -23.52
C VAL A 27 -31.04 -24.59 -23.16
N PRO A 28 -30.78 -23.38 -23.76
CA PRO A 28 -30.87 -22.03 -23.13
C PRO A 28 -31.86 -21.10 -23.91
N PRO A 29 -31.71 -19.76 -24.03
CA PRO A 29 -31.34 -18.67 -23.11
C PRO A 29 -32.48 -17.64 -22.92
N ALA A 30 -32.59 -16.94 -21.78
CA ALA A 30 -33.49 -15.79 -21.68
C ALA A 30 -33.03 -14.71 -20.67
N LYS A 31 -32.77 -13.54 -21.25
CA LYS A 31 -33.10 -12.17 -20.80
C LYS A 31 -32.38 -11.57 -19.59
N GLU A 32 -31.74 -10.44 -19.90
CA GLU A 32 -31.23 -9.39 -19.02
C GLU A 32 -32.29 -8.95 -17.99
N PRO A 33 -31.92 -8.72 -16.72
CA PRO A 33 -32.85 -8.16 -15.76
C PRO A 33 -32.92 -6.64 -15.89
N ALA A 34 -34.12 -6.16 -16.20
CA ALA A 34 -34.52 -4.77 -16.16
C ALA A 34 -34.28 -4.15 -14.77
N LEU A 35 -33.82 -2.89 -14.78
CA LEU A 35 -33.76 -2.03 -13.60
C LEU A 35 -35.18 -1.76 -13.10
N ALA A 36 -35.45 -2.14 -11.86
CA ALA A 36 -36.67 -1.83 -11.15
C ALA A 36 -36.75 -0.31 -10.91
N GLN A 37 -37.70 0.33 -11.60
CA GLN A 37 -38.12 1.70 -11.32
C GLN A 37 -39.02 1.68 -10.08
N ALA A 38 -38.59 2.36 -9.02
CA ALA A 38 -39.43 2.66 -7.88
C ALA A 38 -40.28 3.89 -8.22
N SER A 39 -41.57 3.66 -8.41
CA SER A 39 -42.60 4.67 -8.49
C SER A 39 -42.84 5.29 -7.12
N GLY A 40 -42.68 6.61 -7.05
CA GLY A 40 -43.07 7.43 -5.91
C GLY A 40 -43.51 8.79 -6.43
N ALA A 41 -44.79 8.87 -6.83
CA ALA A 41 -45.44 10.14 -7.09
C ALA A 41 -45.70 10.86 -5.76
N VAL A 42 -45.49 12.18 -5.76
CA VAL A 42 -46.21 13.25 -5.03
C VAL A 42 -45.21 14.37 -4.74
N GLY A 43 -45.47 15.52 -5.35
CA GLY A 43 -44.71 16.75 -5.09
C GLY A 43 -44.44 17.55 -6.34
N GLY A 44 -45.51 17.96 -7.04
CA GLY A 44 -45.42 19.03 -8.03
C GLY A 44 -44.95 20.31 -7.33
N ARG A 45 -43.66 20.59 -7.44
CA ARG A 45 -43.10 21.93 -7.39
C ARG A 45 -42.14 22.05 -8.55
N ASP A 46 -42.52 22.91 -9.47
CA ASP A 46 -41.81 23.24 -10.67
C ASP A 46 -40.39 23.71 -10.32
N TRP A 47 -39.40 22.85 -10.54
CA TRP A 47 -37.99 23.25 -10.57
C TRP A 47 -37.69 24.21 -11.74
N ALA A 48 -38.68 24.52 -12.56
CA ALA A 48 -38.65 25.55 -13.60
C ALA A 48 -38.64 27.00 -13.05
N PHE A 49 -38.72 27.19 -11.72
CA PHE A 49 -38.67 28.50 -11.06
C PHE A 49 -37.38 28.77 -10.27
N VAL A 50 -36.28 28.09 -10.57
CA VAL A 50 -34.96 28.63 -10.22
C VAL A 50 -34.66 29.68 -11.29
N HIS A 51 -35.12 30.92 -11.06
CA HIS A 51 -34.93 32.06 -11.96
C HIS A 51 -33.50 32.06 -12.51
N THR A 52 -33.36 32.06 -13.84
CA THR A 52 -32.09 32.28 -14.54
C THR A 52 -31.41 33.60 -14.14
N ASP A 53 -32.15 34.48 -13.46
CA ASP A 53 -31.72 35.81 -13.05
C ASP A 53 -31.20 35.92 -11.61
N ILE A 54 -31.00 34.80 -10.90
CA ILE A 54 -30.46 34.82 -9.51
C ILE A 54 -29.11 35.54 -9.46
N PHE A 55 -28.31 35.46 -10.53
CA PHE A 55 -27.00 36.10 -10.64
C PHE A 55 -26.98 37.34 -11.54
N ALA A 56 -28.13 37.78 -12.07
CA ALA A 56 -28.19 38.90 -13.02
C ALA A 56 -27.74 40.24 -12.41
N LYS A 57 -27.78 40.37 -11.08
CA LYS A 57 -27.33 41.56 -10.34
C LYS A 57 -25.91 41.45 -9.79
N THR A 58 -25.27 40.29 -9.94
CA THR A 58 -23.88 40.10 -9.49
C THR A 58 -22.92 40.63 -10.55
N GLN A 59 -22.40 41.82 -10.32
CA GLN A 59 -21.27 42.35 -11.08
C GLN A 59 -19.99 41.88 -10.38
N ILE A 60 -19.31 40.91 -10.98
CA ILE A 60 -18.00 40.44 -10.51
C ILE A 60 -16.95 41.08 -11.40
N ASP A 61 -16.11 41.93 -10.81
CA ASP A 61 -15.00 42.51 -11.53
C ASP A 61 -13.99 41.43 -11.93
N PRO A 62 -13.57 41.35 -13.20
CA PRO A 62 -12.67 40.30 -13.67
C PRO A 62 -11.32 40.32 -12.94
N SER A 63 -10.90 41.48 -12.44
CA SER A 63 -9.70 41.64 -11.62
C SER A 63 -9.80 40.95 -10.26
N ALA A 64 -11.00 40.84 -9.68
CA ALA A 64 -11.23 40.15 -8.41
C ALA A 64 -11.13 38.62 -8.54
N LEU A 65 -11.29 38.09 -9.75
CA LEU A 65 -11.11 36.67 -10.07
C LEU A 65 -9.63 36.27 -10.18
N VAL A 66 -8.72 37.24 -10.32
CA VAL A 66 -7.28 36.98 -10.41
C VAL A 66 -6.73 36.86 -8.98
N GLN A 67 -6.99 35.72 -8.35
CA GLN A 67 -6.37 35.39 -7.07
C GLN A 67 -4.87 35.15 -7.29
N ARG A 68 -4.06 36.18 -7.05
CA ARG A 68 -2.60 36.04 -6.97
C ARG A 68 -2.25 35.33 -5.66
N LEU A 69 -2.19 34.01 -5.72
CA LEU A 69 -1.63 33.20 -4.64
C LEU A 69 -0.14 33.51 -4.55
N GLU A 70 0.25 34.24 -3.50
CA GLU A 70 1.66 34.38 -3.14
C GLU A 70 2.19 32.98 -2.78
N LEU A 71 3.14 32.50 -3.56
CA LEU A 71 3.75 31.20 -3.36
C LEU A 71 4.57 31.25 -2.07
N ASP A 72 3.97 30.83 -0.97
CA ASP A 72 4.65 30.65 0.30
C ASP A 72 5.87 29.75 0.10
N GLN A 73 7.02 30.04 0.74
CA GLN A 73 8.29 29.37 0.43
C GLN A 73 8.23 27.84 0.63
N ARG A 74 7.32 27.38 1.49
CA ARG A 74 6.99 25.95 1.65
C ARG A 74 6.36 25.32 0.40
N SER A 75 5.57 26.06 -0.38
CA SER A 75 4.92 25.57 -1.60
C SER A 75 5.89 25.44 -2.79
N VAL A 76 6.95 26.24 -2.84
CA VAL A 76 8.02 26.12 -3.86
C VAL A 76 8.78 24.80 -3.71
N SER A 77 8.95 24.34 -2.47
CA SER A 77 9.68 23.09 -2.17
C SER A 77 8.90 21.83 -2.59
N SER A 78 7.56 21.85 -2.52
CA SER A 78 6.71 20.75 -3.00
C SER A 78 6.59 20.75 -4.52
N LEU A 79 6.62 21.92 -5.17
CA LEU A 79 6.67 22.05 -6.63
C LEU A 79 7.96 21.48 -7.22
N ARG A 80 9.14 21.77 -6.65
CA ARG A 80 10.42 21.26 -7.19
C ARG A 80 10.57 19.75 -7.13
N ARG A 81 9.98 19.08 -6.15
CA ARG A 81 10.05 17.61 -6.05
C ARG A 81 9.30 16.88 -7.17
N GLY A 82 8.38 17.57 -7.86
CA GLY A 82 7.70 17.08 -9.06
C GLY A 82 8.13 17.78 -10.36
N ALA A 83 9.10 18.71 -10.29
CA ALA A 83 9.56 19.54 -11.41
C ALA A 83 10.84 18.99 -12.05
N GLU A 84 10.88 17.70 -12.35
CA GLU A 84 11.34 17.40 -13.70
C GLU A 84 10.26 18.01 -14.60
N VAL A 85 10.48 19.25 -15.04
CA VAL A 85 9.70 19.87 -16.10
C VAL A 85 9.61 18.79 -17.15
N LYS A 86 8.43 18.18 -17.30
CA LYS A 86 8.20 17.13 -18.30
C LYS A 86 8.29 17.84 -19.64
N THR A 87 9.51 18.16 -20.06
CA THR A 87 9.84 18.52 -21.42
C THR A 87 9.11 17.48 -22.24
N ILE A 88 8.18 17.93 -23.09
CA ILE A 88 7.34 17.02 -23.84
C ILE A 88 8.25 16.37 -24.87
N LEU A 89 8.99 15.34 -24.44
CA LEU A 89 9.93 14.65 -25.28
C LEU A 89 9.12 13.95 -26.37
N PRO A 90 9.62 13.95 -27.61
CA PRO A 90 9.00 13.20 -28.69
C PRO A 90 8.85 11.73 -28.31
N LYS A 91 7.78 11.09 -28.80
CA LYS A 91 7.43 9.69 -28.49
C LYS A 91 8.61 8.70 -28.69
N LYS A 92 9.46 8.98 -29.68
CA LYS A 92 10.66 8.20 -29.99
C LYS A 92 11.69 8.24 -28.85
N GLU A 93 11.93 9.41 -28.27
CA GLU A 93 12.86 9.58 -27.15
C GLU A 93 12.33 8.93 -25.88
N LYS A 94 11.02 9.09 -25.59
CA LYS A 94 10.39 8.41 -24.45
C LYS A 94 10.50 6.88 -24.54
N LEU A 95 10.38 6.31 -25.74
CA LEU A 95 10.53 4.87 -25.94
C LEU A 95 11.99 4.41 -25.77
N ARG A 96 12.96 5.22 -26.22
CA ARG A 96 14.39 4.97 -26.01
C ARG A 96 14.76 5.00 -24.54
N LEU A 97 14.36 6.06 -23.82
CA LEU A 97 14.58 6.19 -22.39
C LEU A 97 13.96 5.03 -21.61
N ARG A 98 12.75 4.60 -21.97
CA ARG A 98 12.13 3.41 -21.34
C ARG A 98 12.96 2.15 -21.55
N ARG A 99 13.49 1.95 -22.77
CA ARG A 99 14.35 0.80 -23.09
C ARG A 99 15.67 0.87 -22.31
N GLU A 100 16.29 2.03 -22.27
CA GLU A 100 17.55 2.27 -21.55
C GLU A 100 17.38 2.05 -20.05
N GLN A 101 16.35 2.66 -19.44
CA GLN A 101 16.00 2.42 -18.03
C GLN A 101 15.73 0.94 -17.74
N TRP A 102 15.08 0.23 -18.67
CA TRP A 102 14.84 -1.19 -18.52
C TRP A 102 16.14 -2.01 -18.62
N LEU A 103 17.03 -1.68 -19.54
CA LEU A 103 18.35 -2.31 -19.67
C LEU A 103 19.22 -2.05 -18.42
N GLN A 104 19.27 -0.81 -17.95
CA GLN A 104 19.94 -0.44 -16.70
C GLN A 104 19.41 -1.24 -15.51
N LYS A 105 18.08 -1.42 -15.42
CA LYS A 105 17.49 -2.25 -14.36
C LYS A 105 17.92 -3.71 -14.47
N ILE A 106 17.97 -4.27 -15.67
CA ILE A 106 18.46 -5.63 -15.90
C ILE A 106 19.93 -5.75 -15.50
N GLU A 107 20.76 -4.80 -15.89
CA GLU A 107 22.18 -4.77 -15.56
C GLU A 107 22.40 -4.65 -14.05
N ALA A 108 21.67 -3.78 -13.36
CA ALA A 108 21.71 -3.64 -11.91
C ALA A 108 21.36 -4.97 -11.20
N ILE A 109 20.31 -5.67 -11.67
CA ILE A 109 19.95 -7.00 -11.14
C ILE A 109 21.08 -8.00 -11.37
N LYS A 110 21.64 -8.06 -12.58
CA LYS A 110 22.76 -8.96 -12.90
C LYS A 110 23.99 -8.69 -12.02
N LEU A 111 24.31 -7.42 -11.78
CA LEU A 111 25.43 -7.02 -10.91
C LEU A 111 25.15 -7.42 -9.46
N ALA A 112 23.95 -7.17 -8.95
CA ALA A 112 23.55 -7.59 -7.61
C ALA A 112 23.59 -9.12 -7.45
N GLU A 113 23.12 -9.88 -8.45
CA GLU A 113 23.20 -11.35 -8.44
C GLU A 113 24.65 -11.86 -8.47
N LYS A 114 25.54 -11.23 -9.22
CA LYS A 114 26.97 -11.56 -9.23
C LYS A 114 27.60 -11.32 -7.86
N LYS A 115 27.38 -10.13 -7.28
CA LYS A 115 27.85 -9.80 -5.91
C LYS A 115 27.36 -10.83 -4.89
N LEU A 116 26.06 -11.15 -4.91
CA LEU A 116 25.49 -12.17 -4.01
C LEU A 116 26.12 -13.56 -4.20
N ARG A 117 26.40 -13.98 -5.43
CA ARG A 117 27.08 -15.26 -5.71
C ARG A 117 28.52 -15.25 -5.21
N GLU A 118 29.24 -14.16 -5.40
CA GLU A 118 30.61 -13.99 -4.90
C GLU A 118 30.65 -13.99 -3.38
N GLU A 119 29.76 -13.24 -2.73
CA GLU A 119 29.59 -13.26 -1.27
C GLU A 119 29.28 -14.66 -0.75
N ARG A 120 28.38 -15.41 -1.41
CA ARG A 120 28.09 -16.80 -1.03
C ARG A 120 29.31 -17.70 -1.13
N LYS A 121 30.10 -17.56 -2.21
CA LYS A 121 31.36 -18.30 -2.37
C LYS A 121 32.34 -17.96 -1.26
N ARG A 122 32.52 -16.67 -0.98
CA ARG A 122 33.40 -16.17 0.10
C ARG A 122 32.93 -16.64 1.47
N ARG A 123 31.62 -16.68 1.74
CA ARG A 123 31.09 -17.22 2.99
C ARG A 123 31.28 -18.72 3.13
N ALA A 124 31.24 -19.46 2.02
CA ALA A 124 31.46 -20.90 2.00
C ALA A 124 32.93 -21.28 2.18
N THR A 125 33.85 -20.44 1.67
CA THR A 125 35.29 -20.61 1.88
C THR A 125 35.72 -19.85 3.13
N VAL A 126 36.18 -20.53 4.18
CA VAL A 126 36.79 -19.84 5.34
C VAL A 126 38.15 -19.28 4.91
N VAL A 127 38.15 -18.12 4.28
CA VAL A 127 39.35 -17.42 3.83
C VAL A 127 39.82 -16.53 4.97
N VAL A 128 40.86 -16.97 5.67
CA VAL A 128 41.55 -16.14 6.67
C VAL A 128 42.13 -14.93 5.94
N GLY A 129 41.68 -13.71 6.29
CA GLY A 129 42.20 -12.46 5.74
C GLY A 129 41.44 -11.84 4.57
N ASP A 130 40.21 -12.25 4.28
CA ASP A 130 39.37 -11.52 3.32
C ASP A 130 39.04 -10.11 3.85
N LEU A 131 39.52 -9.07 3.15
CA LEU A 131 39.30 -7.66 3.50
C LEU A 131 38.01 -7.10 2.90
N GLN A 132 37.35 -7.84 2.01
CA GLN A 132 36.12 -7.38 1.35
C GLN A 132 34.97 -7.11 2.32
N PRO A 133 34.71 -7.93 3.35
CA PRO A 133 33.67 -7.64 4.34
C PRO A 133 33.87 -6.28 5.04
N LEU A 134 35.12 -5.86 5.25
CA LEU A 134 35.43 -4.55 5.83
C LEU A 134 35.15 -3.42 4.84
N ARG A 135 35.44 -3.62 3.55
CA ARG A 135 35.14 -2.63 2.50
C ARG A 135 33.63 -2.47 2.29
N ASP A 136 32.90 -3.59 2.28
CA ASP A 136 31.44 -3.59 2.10
C ASP A 136 30.70 -2.98 3.30
N ALA A 137 31.28 -3.03 4.49
CA ALA A 137 30.73 -2.41 5.71
C ALA A 137 30.98 -0.90 5.80
N LEU A 138 31.83 -0.34 4.93
CA LEU A 138 32.11 1.10 4.89
C LEU A 138 31.19 1.78 3.86
N PRO A 139 30.61 2.95 4.20
CA PRO A 139 29.82 3.72 3.25
C PRO A 139 30.68 4.19 2.06
N GLU A 140 30.09 4.20 0.87
CA GLU A 140 30.76 4.75 -0.31
C GLU A 140 30.91 6.27 -0.18
N LEU A 141 31.98 6.87 -0.73
CA LEU A 141 32.25 8.30 -0.59
C LEU A 141 31.08 9.20 -1.06
N GLN A 142 30.31 8.73 -2.06
CA GLN A 142 29.11 9.41 -2.55
C GLN A 142 27.97 9.41 -1.52
N GLU A 143 27.85 8.33 -0.73
CA GLU A 143 26.86 8.23 0.34
C GLU A 143 27.23 9.11 1.53
N LEU A 144 28.53 9.28 1.80
CA LEU A 144 29.03 10.20 2.82
C LEU A 144 28.78 11.66 2.45
N GLU A 145 28.98 12.04 1.19
CA GLU A 145 28.67 13.39 0.70
C GLU A 145 27.16 13.68 0.70
N ALA A 146 26.32 12.68 0.43
CA ALA A 146 24.86 12.80 0.48
C ALA A 146 24.26 12.66 1.91
N GLY A 147 25.07 12.24 2.90
CA GLY A 147 24.64 11.53 4.10
C GLY A 147 24.52 12.33 5.41
N SER A 148 24.42 13.66 5.40
CA SER A 148 24.20 14.42 6.66
C SER A 148 22.80 14.21 7.27
N GLN A 149 21.82 13.69 6.52
CA GLN A 149 20.46 13.54 7.03
C GLN A 149 19.99 12.09 7.16
N ARG A 150 19.96 11.63 8.42
CA ARG A 150 19.00 10.69 9.02
C ARG A 150 19.23 9.20 8.80
N GLN A 151 19.90 8.59 9.78
CA GLN A 151 19.54 7.25 10.24
C GLN A 151 18.64 7.38 11.48
N ALA A 152 17.33 7.40 11.26
CA ALA A 152 16.36 7.35 12.36
C ALA A 152 16.35 5.93 12.94
N ARG A 153 16.74 5.82 14.21
CA ARG A 153 16.72 4.60 15.01
C ARG A 153 15.31 3.98 14.99
N SER A 154 15.21 2.79 14.44
CA SER A 154 14.01 1.95 14.49
C SER A 154 13.77 1.52 15.95
N ARG A 155 12.85 2.20 16.64
CA ARG A 155 12.32 1.76 17.93
C ARG A 155 11.50 0.49 17.70
N VAL A 156 11.91 -0.62 18.32
CA VAL A 156 11.15 -1.88 18.36
C VAL A 156 9.97 -1.69 19.32
N THR A 157 8.78 -1.41 18.79
CA THR A 157 7.53 -1.57 19.52
C THR A 157 6.94 -2.92 19.13
N SER A 158 6.72 -3.83 20.09
CA SER A 158 6.34 -5.23 19.82
C SER A 158 4.91 -5.43 19.29
N LYS A 159 4.19 -4.34 18.98
CA LYS A 159 2.87 -4.37 18.38
C LYS A 159 3.01 -3.81 16.96
N PRO A 160 2.66 -4.59 15.92
CA PRO A 160 2.77 -4.08 14.57
C PRO A 160 1.80 -2.92 14.40
N ARG A 161 2.32 -1.73 14.09
CA ARG A 161 1.46 -0.59 13.75
C ARG A 161 0.65 -0.93 12.49
N PRO A 162 -0.53 -0.34 12.27
CA PRO A 162 -1.28 -0.55 11.03
C PRO A 162 -0.46 -0.34 9.75
N ALA A 163 0.51 0.59 9.79
CA ALA A 163 1.46 0.84 8.70
C ALA A 163 2.47 -0.31 8.44
N GLU A 164 2.73 -1.16 9.42
CA GLU A 164 3.63 -2.31 9.33
C GLU A 164 2.93 -3.54 8.75
N LEU A 165 1.64 -3.74 9.05
CA LEU A 165 0.82 -4.80 8.45
C LEU A 165 0.79 -4.71 6.92
N SER A 166 0.72 -3.49 6.35
CA SER A 166 0.76 -3.27 4.91
C SER A 166 2.07 -3.70 4.26
N ARG A 167 3.18 -3.71 5.01
CA ARG A 167 4.52 -4.10 4.52
C ARG A 167 4.79 -5.60 4.61
N MET A 168 4.04 -6.32 5.45
CA MET A 168 4.21 -7.75 5.69
C MET A 168 3.66 -8.64 4.55
N SER A 169 4.21 -9.86 4.44
CA SER A 169 3.68 -10.92 3.57
C SER A 169 2.31 -11.40 4.04
N THR A 170 1.49 -11.97 3.13
CA THR A 170 0.16 -12.49 3.45
C THR A 170 0.19 -13.62 4.48
N ALA A 171 1.16 -14.54 4.40
CA ALA A 171 1.33 -15.63 5.35
C ALA A 171 1.65 -15.11 6.76
N GLN A 172 2.51 -14.09 6.84
CA GLN A 172 2.88 -13.47 8.11
C GLN A 172 1.69 -12.75 8.76
N ARG A 173 0.81 -12.13 7.97
CA ARG A 173 -0.45 -11.55 8.49
C ARG A 173 -1.40 -12.63 9.02
N GLN A 174 -1.49 -13.78 8.35
CA GLN A 174 -2.32 -14.89 8.81
C GLN A 174 -1.84 -15.43 10.15
N GLN A 175 -0.53 -15.61 10.34
CA GLN A 175 0.04 -16.03 11.61
C GLN A 175 -0.31 -15.08 12.76
N LEU A 176 -0.19 -13.76 12.56
CA LEU A 176 -0.60 -12.78 13.58
C LEU A 176 -2.09 -12.87 13.92
N LEU A 177 -2.95 -13.09 12.92
CA LEU A 177 -4.38 -13.26 13.17
C LEU A 177 -4.69 -14.56 13.92
N GLU A 178 -3.92 -15.62 13.70
CA GLU A 178 -4.05 -16.88 14.44
C GLU A 178 -3.63 -16.69 15.90
N GLU A 179 -2.53 -15.98 16.16
CA GLU A 179 -2.07 -15.62 17.52
C GLU A 179 -3.10 -14.76 18.27
N GLU A 180 -3.70 -13.77 17.61
CA GLU A 180 -4.74 -12.94 18.24
C GLU A 180 -6.03 -13.75 18.49
N GLN A 181 -6.37 -14.68 17.60
CA GLN A 181 -7.51 -15.59 17.82
C GLN A 181 -7.30 -16.51 19.01
N THR A 182 -6.09 -17.07 19.21
CA THR A 182 -5.80 -17.91 20.37
C THR A 182 -5.85 -17.09 21.66
N ARG A 183 -5.19 -15.93 21.70
CA ARG A 183 -5.25 -14.99 22.83
C ARG A 183 -6.69 -14.60 23.19
N PHE A 184 -7.52 -14.34 22.19
CA PHE A 184 -8.92 -13.97 22.42
C PHE A 184 -9.74 -15.14 22.97
N ARG A 185 -9.52 -16.36 22.46
CA ARG A 185 -10.15 -17.58 23.00
C ARG A 185 -9.77 -17.82 24.46
N GLU A 186 -8.51 -17.63 24.82
CA GLU A 186 -8.04 -17.72 26.21
C GLU A 186 -8.69 -16.67 27.10
N LEU A 187 -8.76 -15.42 26.63
CA LEU A 187 -9.42 -14.33 27.35
C LEU A 187 -10.91 -14.62 27.58
N LEU A 188 -11.61 -15.14 26.56
CA LEU A 188 -13.00 -15.58 26.70
C LEU A 188 -13.17 -16.83 27.58
N ALA A 189 -12.14 -17.66 27.71
CA ALA A 189 -12.15 -18.80 28.64
C ALA A 189 -11.98 -18.35 30.10
N SER A 190 -11.37 -17.18 30.34
CA SER A 190 -11.16 -16.68 31.70
C SER A 190 -12.48 -16.33 32.40
N PRO A 191 -12.75 -16.87 33.61
CA PRO A 191 -14.01 -16.65 34.32
C PRO A 191 -14.13 -15.19 34.81
N THR A 192 -13.01 -14.53 35.09
CA THR A 192 -12.96 -13.13 35.53
C THR A 192 -13.46 -12.17 34.46
N TYR A 193 -13.07 -12.40 33.20
CA TYR A 193 -13.55 -11.61 32.06
C TYR A 193 -15.03 -11.90 31.77
N ARG A 194 -15.48 -13.16 31.88
CA ARG A 194 -16.89 -13.52 31.71
C ARG A 194 -17.80 -12.89 32.76
N ALA A 195 -17.36 -12.86 34.02
CA ALA A 195 -18.14 -12.29 35.12
C ALA A 195 -18.24 -10.76 35.04
N SER A 196 -17.15 -10.07 34.70
CA SER A 196 -17.12 -8.60 34.65
C SER A 196 -16.09 -8.07 33.64
N PRO A 197 -16.45 -7.95 32.35
CA PRO A 197 -15.49 -7.65 31.29
C PRO A 197 -14.88 -6.25 31.44
N LEU A 198 -15.70 -5.24 31.77
CA LEU A 198 -15.23 -3.86 31.92
C LEU A 198 -14.21 -3.70 33.06
N LEU A 199 -14.41 -4.40 34.19
CA LEU A 199 -13.48 -4.37 35.32
C LEU A 199 -12.17 -5.09 34.99
N ALA A 200 -12.24 -6.22 34.28
CA ALA A 200 -11.05 -6.95 33.83
C ALA A 200 -10.20 -6.11 32.87
N ILE A 201 -10.84 -5.41 31.92
CA ILE A 201 -10.18 -4.48 31.00
C ILE A 201 -9.54 -3.32 31.78
N GLY A 202 -10.28 -2.70 32.71
CA GLY A 202 -9.77 -1.60 33.53
C GLY A 202 -8.53 -1.98 34.33
N LYS A 203 -8.52 -3.17 34.97
CA LYS A 203 -7.35 -3.72 35.68
C LYS A 203 -6.16 -3.97 34.76
N GLN A 204 -6.41 -4.38 33.51
CA GLN A 204 -5.33 -4.61 32.54
C GLN A 204 -4.72 -3.30 32.05
N LEU A 205 -5.54 -2.29 31.76
CA LEU A 205 -5.07 -0.96 31.36
C LEU A 205 -4.28 -0.29 32.49
N ALA A 206 -4.73 -0.37 33.74
CA ALA A 206 -4.01 0.15 34.89
C ALA A 206 -2.60 -0.48 35.03
N ARG A 207 -2.49 -1.80 34.84
CA ARG A 207 -1.19 -2.51 34.83
C ARG A 207 -0.29 -2.05 33.67
N GLN A 208 -0.84 -1.84 32.47
CA GLN A 208 -0.07 -1.34 31.34
C GLN A 208 0.47 0.08 31.59
N LEU A 209 -0.35 0.97 32.14
CA LEU A 209 0.09 2.34 32.47
C LEU A 209 1.22 2.35 33.50
N GLN A 210 1.18 1.49 34.51
CA GLN A 210 2.26 1.36 35.50
C GLN A 210 3.56 0.86 34.86
N LEU A 211 3.49 -0.14 33.97
CA LEU A 211 4.66 -0.67 33.28
C LEU A 211 5.29 0.36 32.33
N GLU A 212 4.48 1.06 31.54
CA GLU A 212 4.96 2.12 30.64
C GLU A 212 5.55 3.31 31.40
N GLY A 213 4.99 3.67 32.56
CA GLY A 213 5.55 4.69 33.45
C GLY A 213 6.88 4.28 34.08
N SER A 214 7.01 3.02 34.49
CA SER A 214 8.27 2.49 35.07
C SER A 214 9.40 2.29 34.06
N SER A 215 9.08 2.16 32.77
CA SER A 215 10.08 1.98 31.70
C SER A 215 10.68 3.31 31.20
N GLN A 216 10.17 4.45 31.64
CA GLN A 216 10.61 5.79 31.22
C GLN A 216 11.52 6.49 32.23
N LEU A 217 11.77 5.87 33.39
CA LEU A 217 12.73 6.30 34.41
C LEU A 217 13.99 5.45 34.32
#